data_AF-A0A9P9Z348-F1
#
_entry.id   AF-A0A9P9Z348-F1
#
_cell.length_a   1.000
_cell.length_b   1.000
_cell.length_c   1.000
_cell.angle_alpha   90.00
_cell.angle_beta   90.00
_cell.angle_gamma   90.00
#
_symmetry.space_group_name_H-M   'P 1'
#
loop_
_entity.id
_entity.type
_entity.pdbx_description
1 polymer ?
#
loop_
_entity_poly.entity_id
_entity_poly.type
_entity_poly.pdbx_seq_one_letter_code
_entity_poly.pdbx_strand_id
1 'polypeptide(L)'
;MFNLFLAVFPEIFIINATFILLIHGVVFSTSKKDDYPPLVSNVGWLGLLSRFDAFEFIVLILLSTCSMLLMISAYDLIAMYLAIELQSLCFYVIAASKRKSEFSTEAGLKYLILGAFSSGILLFGCDWTTTDPFEKNS
;
A
#
# COMPACT_ATOMS: atom_id res chain seq x y z
N MET A 1 17.85 12.71 -20.27
CA MET A 1 17.13 13.25 -19.07
C MET A 1 15.62 13.30 -19.29
N PHE A 2 15.12 13.86 -20.41
CA PHE A 2 13.67 14.01 -20.67
C PHE A 2 12.87 12.69 -20.80
N ASN A 3 13.44 11.64 -21.41
CA ASN A 3 12.78 10.33 -21.51
C ASN A 3 12.60 9.62 -20.15
N LEU A 4 13.49 9.89 -19.18
CA LEU A 4 13.35 9.36 -17.83
C LEU A 4 12.15 10.01 -17.13
N PHE A 5 11.95 11.32 -17.32
CA PHE A 5 10.82 12.04 -16.73
C PHE A 5 9.47 11.62 -17.31
N LEU A 6 9.40 11.31 -18.62
CA LEU A 6 8.20 10.76 -19.24
C LEU A 6 7.86 9.34 -18.77
N ALA A 7 8.88 8.55 -18.42
CA ALA A 7 8.66 7.22 -17.87
C ALA A 7 8.06 7.26 -16.45
N VAL A 8 8.41 8.28 -15.65
CA VAL A 8 7.90 8.49 -14.27
C VAL A 8 6.60 9.31 -14.24
N PHE A 9 6.05 9.67 -15.41
CA PHE A 9 4.88 10.55 -15.51
C PHE A 9 3.59 9.93 -14.93
N PRO A 10 3.28 8.64 -15.18
CA PRO A 10 2.16 7.96 -14.52
C PRO A 10 2.29 7.94 -12.99
N GLU A 11 3.51 7.80 -12.47
CA GLU A 11 3.83 7.70 -11.05
C GLU A 11 3.67 9.07 -10.38
N ILE A 12 4.19 10.13 -10.99
CA ILE A 12 3.99 11.52 -10.55
C ILE A 12 2.50 11.87 -10.52
N PHE A 13 1.73 11.37 -11.49
CA PHE A 13 0.28 11.55 -11.53
C PHE A 13 -0.41 10.83 -10.36
N ILE A 14 -0.07 9.56 -10.10
CA ILE A 14 -0.64 8.78 -9.00
C ILE A 14 -0.29 9.39 -7.65
N ILE A 15 0.95 9.87 -7.46
CA ILE A 15 1.42 10.54 -6.24
C ILE A 15 0.65 11.85 -6.01
N ASN A 16 0.52 12.70 -7.03
CA ASN A 16 -0.23 13.95 -6.89
C ASN A 16 -1.72 13.70 -6.63
N ALA A 17 -2.31 12.71 -7.31
CA ALA A 17 -3.70 12.32 -7.06
C ALA A 17 -3.92 11.86 -5.62
N THR A 18 -3.02 11.06 -5.05
CA THR A 18 -3.10 10.62 -3.64
C THR A 18 -2.89 11.75 -2.66
N PHE A 19 -1.99 12.70 -2.93
CA PHE A 19 -1.81 13.91 -2.10
C PHE A 19 -3.03 14.83 -2.12
N ILE A 20 -3.64 15.06 -3.30
CA ILE A 20 -4.90 15.82 -3.42
C ILE A 20 -6.00 15.13 -2.61
N LEU A 21 -6.09 13.80 -2.70
CA LEU A 21 -7.09 13.00 -1.99
C LEU A 21 -6.88 13.06 -0.47
N LEU A 22 -5.62 13.06 0.00
CA LEU A 22 -5.27 13.24 1.42
C LEU A 22 -5.67 14.62 1.92
N ILE A 23 -5.33 15.69 1.20
CA ILE A 23 -5.66 17.06 1.60
C ILE A 23 -7.19 17.21 1.66
N HIS A 24 -7.89 16.72 0.64
CA HIS A 24 -9.35 16.75 0.62
C HIS A 24 -9.96 15.93 1.76
N GLY A 25 -9.46 14.72 2.02
CA GLY A 25 -9.94 13.85 3.10
C GLY A 25 -9.70 14.41 4.50
N VAL A 26 -8.51 14.97 4.77
CA VAL A 26 -8.16 15.57 6.08
C VAL A 26 -8.92 16.87 6.33
N VAL A 27 -9.02 17.73 5.31
CA VAL A 27 -9.76 18.99 5.39
C VAL A 27 -11.25 18.72 5.59
N PHE A 28 -11.81 17.73 4.88
CA PHE A 28 -13.21 17.32 5.04
C PHE A 28 -13.47 16.68 6.42
N SER A 29 -12.51 15.91 6.94
CA SER A 29 -12.62 15.29 8.27
C SER A 29 -12.46 16.28 9.45
N THR A 30 -11.87 17.46 9.21
CA THR A 30 -11.64 18.50 10.25
C THR A 30 -12.67 19.64 10.19
N SER A 31 -13.49 19.69 9.15
CA SER A 31 -14.48 20.77 8.98
C SER A 31 -15.73 20.53 9.83
N LYS A 32 -15.81 21.22 10.97
CA LYS A 32 -17.01 21.28 11.84
C LYS A 32 -18.24 21.93 11.20
N LYS A 33 -18.16 22.32 9.91
CA LYS A 33 -19.15 23.18 9.23
C LYS A 33 -20.09 22.43 8.29
N ASP A 34 -19.78 21.17 7.99
CA ASP A 34 -20.66 20.31 7.19
C ASP A 34 -21.40 19.35 8.12
N ASP A 35 -22.60 19.76 8.54
CA ASP A 35 -23.62 18.81 8.97
C ASP A 35 -23.75 17.75 7.87
N TYR A 36 -23.41 16.52 8.22
CA TYR A 36 -23.52 15.34 7.34
C TYR A 36 -24.94 15.28 6.76
N PRO A 37 -25.19 15.15 5.43
CA PRO A 37 -24.27 14.93 4.31
C PRO A 37 -24.55 15.79 3.04
N PRO A 38 -23.56 16.42 2.40
CA PRO A 38 -23.74 16.92 1.03
C PRO A 38 -22.82 16.22 0.02
N LEU A 39 -23.42 15.81 -1.11
CA LEU A 39 -22.82 15.32 -2.37
C LEU A 39 -22.48 13.82 -2.50
N VAL A 40 -23.53 13.00 -2.41
CA VAL A 40 -23.55 11.60 -2.86
C VAL A 40 -23.53 11.42 -4.40
N SER A 41 -23.66 12.46 -5.24
CA SER A 41 -23.83 12.22 -6.70
C SER A 41 -22.54 12.14 -7.51
N ASN A 42 -21.48 12.91 -7.20
CA ASN A 42 -20.21 12.90 -7.98
C ASN A 42 -18.99 12.41 -7.19
N VAL A 43 -19.10 12.25 -5.87
CA VAL A 43 -18.06 11.71 -4.98
C VAL A 43 -18.49 10.33 -4.44
N GLY A 44 -19.47 9.68 -5.10
CA GLY A 44 -19.97 8.34 -4.70
C GLY A 44 -18.89 7.25 -4.75
N TRP A 45 -17.84 7.42 -5.56
CA TRP A 45 -16.71 6.49 -5.63
C TRP A 45 -15.70 6.68 -4.48
N LEU A 46 -15.51 7.92 -4.02
CA LEU A 46 -14.69 8.24 -2.85
C LEU A 46 -15.45 7.99 -1.54
N GLY A 47 -16.78 8.14 -1.53
CA GLY A 47 -17.64 7.94 -0.37
C GLY A 47 -17.76 6.48 0.10
N LEU A 48 -17.30 5.53 -0.72
CA LEU A 48 -17.22 4.13 -0.30
C LEU A 48 -16.06 3.91 0.70
N LEU A 49 -15.05 4.77 0.70
CA LEU A 49 -14.00 4.83 1.73
C LEU A 49 -14.48 5.55 3.00
N SER A 50 -15.35 6.55 2.89
CA SER A 50 -15.83 7.36 4.03
C SER A 50 -16.90 6.66 4.89
N ARG A 51 -17.30 5.43 4.54
CA ARG A 51 -18.18 4.61 5.41
C ARG A 51 -17.41 3.93 6.55
N PHE A 52 -16.08 4.05 6.56
CA PHE A 52 -15.21 3.63 7.64
C PHE A 52 -14.65 4.89 8.32
N ASP A 53 -15.06 5.15 9.55
CA ASP A 53 -14.67 6.31 10.39
C ASP A 53 -13.16 6.38 10.73
N ALA A 54 -12.31 5.62 10.06
CA ALA A 54 -10.93 5.44 10.45
C ALA A 54 -10.01 6.20 9.49
N PHE A 55 -9.59 7.41 9.90
CA PHE A 55 -8.41 8.11 9.35
C PHE A 55 -7.22 7.17 9.14
N GLU A 56 -7.09 6.14 9.99
CA GLU A 56 -6.12 5.04 9.91
C GLU A 56 -6.14 4.31 8.55
N PHE A 57 -7.32 4.10 7.96
CA PHE A 57 -7.46 3.39 6.68
C PHE A 57 -6.88 4.21 5.52
N ILE A 58 -7.08 5.52 5.54
CA ILE A 58 -6.51 6.45 4.55
C ILE A 58 -4.98 6.47 4.68
N VAL A 59 -4.45 6.59 5.90
CA VAL A 59 -3.00 6.59 6.16
C VAL A 59 -2.34 5.29 5.68
N LEU A 60 -2.97 4.14 5.91
CA LEU A 60 -2.45 2.83 5.47
C LEU A 60 -2.43 2.68 3.95
N ILE A 61 -3.44 3.20 3.23
CA ILE A 61 -3.45 3.19 1.76
C ILE A 61 -2.32 4.05 1.20
N LEU A 62 -2.06 5.22 1.81
CA LEU A 62 -0.92 6.04 1.42
C LEU A 62 0.42 5.36 1.70
N LEU A 63 0.56 4.72 2.86
CA LEU A 63 1.77 3.98 3.20
C LEU A 63 2.02 2.80 2.24
N SER A 64 0.98 2.08 1.85
CA SER A 64 1.03 1.03 0.81
C SER A 64 1.48 1.59 -0.53
N THR A 65 0.96 2.76 -0.93
CA THR A 65 1.34 3.42 -2.19
C THR A 65 2.80 3.88 -2.16
N CYS A 66 3.26 4.43 -1.04
CA CYS A 66 4.67 4.78 -0.84
C CYS A 66 5.59 3.55 -0.99
N SER A 67 5.16 2.41 -0.46
CA SER A 67 5.89 1.13 -0.58
C SER A 67 6.00 0.66 -2.03
N MET A 68 4.95 0.80 -2.83
CA MET A 68 4.99 0.52 -4.28
C MET A 68 6.03 1.39 -5.01
N LEU A 69 6.18 2.66 -4.61
CA LEU A 69 7.20 3.55 -5.19
C LEU A 69 8.61 3.07 -4.85
N LEU A 70 8.83 2.65 -3.59
CA LEU A 70 10.10 2.08 -3.16
C LEU A 70 10.43 0.82 -3.96
N MET A 71 9.43 -0.04 -4.21
CA MET A 71 9.58 -1.27 -5.01
C MET A 71 10.02 -0.98 -6.44
N ILE A 72 9.44 0.03 -7.10
CA ILE A 72 9.79 0.42 -8.49
C ILE A 72 11.21 1.01 -8.55
N SER A 73 11.63 1.72 -7.50
CA SER A 73 12.98 2.29 -7.39
C SER A 73 14.06 1.32 -6.89
N ALA A 74 13.67 0.09 -6.53
CA ALA A 74 14.60 -0.87 -5.94
C ALA A 74 15.57 -1.44 -6.99
N TYR A 75 16.87 -1.27 -6.75
CA TYR A 75 17.94 -1.83 -7.58
C TYR A 75 18.48 -3.16 -7.05
N ASP A 76 18.15 -3.52 -5.81
CA ASP A 76 18.62 -4.72 -5.13
C ASP A 76 17.43 -5.62 -4.74
N LEU A 77 17.64 -6.94 -4.79
CA LEU A 77 16.64 -7.96 -4.47
C LEU A 77 16.12 -7.79 -3.03
N ILE A 78 17.01 -7.43 -2.10
CA ILE A 78 16.65 -7.20 -0.69
C ILE A 78 15.79 -5.95 -0.54
N ALA A 79 16.10 -4.88 -1.27
CA ALA A 79 15.32 -3.64 -1.25
C ALA A 79 13.91 -3.85 -1.83
N MET A 80 13.79 -4.64 -2.90
CA MET A 80 12.51 -5.05 -3.47
C MET A 80 11.70 -5.91 -2.49
N TYR A 81 12.33 -6.88 -1.82
CA TYR A 81 11.68 -7.71 -0.79
C TYR A 81 11.11 -6.86 0.35
N LEU A 82 11.89 -5.91 0.88
CA LEU A 82 11.45 -5.02 1.94
C LEU A 82 10.27 -4.13 1.52
N ALA A 83 10.27 -3.64 0.27
CA ALA A 83 9.18 -2.84 -0.25
C ALA A 83 7.88 -3.66 -0.39
N ILE A 84 7.98 -4.92 -0.82
CA ILE A 84 6.84 -5.85 -0.90
C ILE A 84 6.27 -6.14 0.49
N GLU A 85 7.13 -6.37 1.49
CA GLU A 85 6.68 -6.62 2.87
C GLU A 85 6.03 -5.40 3.52
N LEU A 86 6.54 -4.21 3.25
CA LEU A 86 5.91 -2.98 3.76
C LEU A 86 4.51 -2.79 3.16
N GLN A 87 4.34 -3.09 1.87
CA GLN A 87 3.06 -3.04 1.18
C GLN A 87 2.09 -4.11 1.71
N SER A 88 2.57 -5.34 1.95
CA SER A 88 1.78 -6.47 2.42
C SER A 88 1.22 -6.21 3.83
N LEU A 89 2.05 -5.69 4.74
CA LEU A 89 1.67 -5.32 6.11
C LEU A 89 0.54 -4.29 6.13
N CYS A 90 0.60 -3.27 5.27
CA CYS A 90 -0.46 -2.28 5.15
C CYS A 90 -1.80 -2.94 4.79
N PHE A 91 -1.80 -3.88 3.84
CA PHE A 91 -3.01 -4.61 3.45
C PHE A 91 -3.51 -5.59 4.51
N TYR A 92 -2.64 -6.19 5.32
CA TYR A 92 -3.08 -7.02 6.45
C TYR A 92 -3.83 -6.20 7.50
N VAL A 93 -3.33 -5.01 7.83
CA VAL A 93 -3.97 -4.11 8.80
C VAL A 93 -5.31 -3.61 8.25
N ILE A 94 -5.38 -3.28 6.95
CA ILE A 94 -6.62 -2.90 6.26
C ILE A 94 -7.64 -4.07 6.30
N ALA A 95 -7.23 -5.30 5.99
CA ALA A 95 -8.11 -6.47 6.01
C ALA A 95 -8.66 -6.79 7.42
N ALA A 96 -7.87 -6.52 8.47
CA ALA A 96 -8.23 -6.73 9.87
C ALA A 96 -8.94 -5.53 10.54
N SER A 97 -9.12 -4.42 9.83
CA SER A 97 -9.61 -3.16 10.43
C SER A 97 -11.03 -3.24 11.00
N LYS A 98 -11.87 -4.18 10.55
CA LYS A 98 -13.25 -4.33 11.06
C LYS A 98 -13.28 -5.19 12.33
N ARG A 99 -12.76 -4.63 13.44
CA ARG A 99 -12.68 -5.28 14.76
C ARG A 99 -14.01 -5.83 15.32
N LYS A 100 -15.17 -5.29 14.88
CA LYS A 100 -16.49 -5.75 15.35
C LYS A 100 -17.00 -7.03 14.68
N SER A 101 -16.31 -7.56 13.67
CA SER A 101 -16.69 -8.82 13.03
C SER A 101 -15.54 -9.82 13.09
N GLU A 102 -15.79 -10.97 13.72
CA GLU A 102 -14.89 -12.14 13.79
C GLU A 102 -14.38 -12.57 12.40
N PHE A 103 -15.21 -12.42 11.35
CA PHE A 103 -14.82 -12.74 9.98
C PHE A 103 -13.69 -11.85 9.42
N SER A 104 -13.59 -10.59 9.84
CA SER A 104 -12.54 -9.67 9.35
C SER A 104 -11.20 -9.93 10.04
N THR A 105 -11.22 -10.26 11.33
CA THR A 105 -10.02 -10.66 12.06
C THR A 105 -9.49 -12.00 11.56
N GLU A 106 -10.37 -12.97 11.29
CA GLU A 106 -9.97 -14.26 10.69
C GLU A 106 -9.43 -14.10 9.26
N ALA A 107 -10.07 -13.28 8.44
CA ALA A 107 -9.58 -12.99 7.08
C ALA A 107 -8.20 -12.31 7.12
N GLY A 108 -8.01 -11.28 7.95
CA GLY A 108 -6.73 -10.60 8.11
C GLY A 108 -5.61 -11.55 8.53
N LEU A 109 -5.89 -12.48 9.45
CA LEU A 109 -4.92 -13.50 9.88
C LEU A 109 -4.56 -14.47 8.73
N LYS A 110 -5.53 -14.92 7.94
CA LYS A 110 -5.29 -15.78 6.77
C LYS A 110 -4.42 -15.09 5.72
N TYR A 111 -4.68 -13.81 5.43
CA TYR A 111 -3.86 -13.03 4.50
C TYR A 111 -2.43 -12.82 5.02
N LEU A 112 -2.27 -12.60 6.31
CA LEU A 112 -0.96 -12.46 6.94
C LEU A 112 -0.14 -13.76 6.84
N ILE A 113 -0.74 -14.91 7.18
CA ILE A 113 -0.05 -16.21 7.10
C ILE A 113 0.33 -16.54 5.65
N LEU A 114 -0.60 -16.34 4.72
CA LEU A 114 -0.38 -16.67 3.31
C LEU A 114 0.72 -15.79 2.69
N GLY A 115 0.79 -14.52 3.06
CA GLY A 115 1.85 -13.66 2.56
C GLY A 115 3.18 -13.80 3.29
N ALA A 116 3.22 -14.11 4.60
CA ALA A 116 4.46 -14.51 5.29
C ALA A 116 5.05 -15.80 4.70
N PHE A 117 4.20 -16.73 4.27
CA PHE A 117 4.63 -17.93 3.55
C PHE A 117 5.19 -17.59 2.16
N SER A 118 4.48 -16.75 1.39
CA SER A 118 4.94 -16.30 0.07
C SER A 118 6.25 -15.52 0.15
N SER A 119 6.43 -14.69 1.19
CA SER A 119 7.63 -13.87 1.36
C SER A 119 8.82 -14.72 1.78
N GLY A 120 8.61 -15.76 2.60
CA GLY A 120 9.64 -16.76 2.91
C GLY A 120 10.15 -17.49 1.67
N ILE A 121 9.26 -17.85 0.73
CA ILE A 121 9.67 -18.45 -0.56
C ILE A 121 10.48 -17.45 -1.40
N LEU A 122 10.06 -16.18 -1.43
CA LEU A 122 10.76 -15.13 -2.18
C LEU A 122 12.16 -14.88 -1.61
N LEU A 123 12.29 -14.81 -0.29
CA LEU A 123 13.57 -14.62 0.39
C LEU A 123 14.49 -15.83 0.17
N PHE A 124 13.97 -17.06 0.21
CA PHE A 124 14.73 -18.25 -0.14
C PHE A 124 15.27 -18.21 -1.59
N GLY A 125 14.47 -17.72 -2.54
CA GLY A 125 14.95 -17.49 -3.91
C GLY A 125 16.02 -16.41 -4.03
N CYS A 126 15.93 -15.35 -3.23
CA CYS A 126 16.95 -14.29 -3.19
C CYS A 126 18.27 -14.80 -2.59
N ASP A 127 18.20 -15.64 -1.55
CA ASP A 127 19.38 -16.28 -0.95
C ASP A 127 20.10 -17.14 -1.99
N TRP A 128 19.38 -18.05 -2.64
CA TRP A 128 19.93 -18.94 -3.67
C TRP A 128 20.66 -18.18 -4.79
N THR A 129 20.03 -17.13 -5.31
CA THR A 129 20.61 -16.33 -6.40
C THR A 129 21.81 -15.48 -5.95
N THR A 130 21.89 -15.14 -4.67
CA THR A 130 23.03 -14.40 -4.10
C THR A 130 24.21 -15.32 -3.80
N THR A 131 23.99 -16.61 -3.55
CA THR A 131 25.04 -17.61 -3.27
C THR A 131 25.77 -18.16 -4.50
N ASP A 132 25.31 -17.85 -5.72
CA ASP A 132 25.88 -18.36 -6.98
C ASP A 132 27.15 -17.68 -7.58
N PRO A 133 27.89 -16.72 -6.95
CA PRO A 133 29.14 -16.22 -7.55
C PRO A 133 30.38 -17.09 -7.28
N PHE A 134 30.32 -18.12 -6.43
CA PHE A 134 31.51 -18.88 -6.00
C PHE A 134 31.67 -20.31 -6.53
N GLU A 135 30.62 -20.95 -7.07
CA GLU A 135 30.73 -22.34 -7.56
C GLU A 135 31.15 -22.43 -9.04
N LYS A 136 31.22 -21.31 -9.77
CA LYS A 136 31.62 -21.29 -11.18
C LYS A 136 33.13 -21.14 -11.44
N ASN A 137 33.95 -21.15 -10.40
CA ASN A 137 35.40 -20.91 -10.50
C ASN A 137 36.27 -21.93 -9.75
N SER A 138 35.79 -23.18 -9.57
CA SER A 138 36.58 -24.31 -9.09
C SER A 138 36.33 -25.57 -9.90
#